data_AF-A0A7J8WUZ2-F1
#
_entry.id   AF-A0A7J8WUZ2-F1
#
_cell.length_a   1.000
_cell.length_b   1.000
_cell.length_c   1.000
_cell.angle_alpha   90.00
_cell.angle_beta   90.00
_cell.angle_gamma   90.00
#
_symmetry.space_group_name_H-M   'P 1'
#
loop_
_entity.id
_entity.type
_entity.pdbx_description
1 polymer ?
#
loop_
_entity_poly.entity_id
_entity_poly.type
_entity_poly.pdbx_seq_one_letter_code
_entity_poly.pdbx_strand_id
1 'polypeptide(L)'
;MSKDDGESSADINITVKFSGRSIPISIPKDSTIKQLKSHLQPLTDVLPRGQKLIFKGKLLVDAMTLKESEVMNGAKLMLMASQGLHQGGGPILKEAQTRPISRGKETEYKRPDARTEIVMEKDRLQRWKTTGVIALADCNLKAIPNEVWDCGSSARVLDVNNNSIQDLPNKISCLNSIQKLFLDGNGISDEAIRWEGLASLKYLTVLSFTRN
;
A
#
# COMPACT_ATOMS: atom_id res chain seq x y z
N MET A 1 25.36 9.23 48.00
CA MET A 1 24.61 8.40 47.03
C MET A 1 23.67 9.34 46.30
N SER A 2 23.72 9.50 44.98
CA SER A 2 23.68 8.45 43.98
C SER A 2 24.53 8.82 42.77
N LYS A 3 25.20 7.82 42.21
CA LYS A 3 26.06 7.94 41.02
C LYS A 3 25.17 8.22 39.81
N ASP A 4 25.42 9.37 39.20
CA ASP A 4 25.02 9.66 37.83
C ASP A 4 26.07 9.00 36.93
N ASP A 5 25.92 7.69 36.69
CA ASP A 5 26.76 6.97 35.73
C ASP A 5 26.22 7.30 34.33
N GLY A 6 26.74 8.40 33.76
CA GLY A 6 26.66 8.72 32.35
C GLY A 6 27.38 7.65 31.53
N GLU A 7 26.70 6.53 31.30
CA GLU A 7 27.17 5.52 30.36
C GLU A 7 26.95 6.09 28.95
N SER A 8 28.04 6.64 28.40
CA SER A 8 28.14 7.04 27.00
C SER A 8 27.54 5.93 26.13
N SER A 9 26.40 6.24 25.52
CA SER A 9 25.74 5.40 24.53
C SER A 9 26.67 5.30 23.33
N ALA A 10 27.63 4.37 23.39
CA ALA A 10 28.53 4.14 22.30
C ALA A 10 27.70 3.72 21.08
N ASP A 11 27.70 4.58 20.07
CA ASP A 11 27.08 4.29 18.80
C ASP A 11 27.75 3.07 18.18
N ILE A 12 26.92 2.13 17.72
CA ILE A 12 27.40 0.96 16.98
C ILE A 12 27.16 1.20 15.49
N ASN A 13 28.18 0.90 14.70
CA ASN A 13 28.09 0.93 13.24
C ASN A 13 27.63 -0.44 12.76
N ILE A 14 26.48 -0.50 12.12
CA ILE A 14 25.92 -1.74 11.56
C ILE A 14 25.76 -1.58 10.05
N THR A 15 25.82 -2.69 9.32
CA THR A 15 25.60 -2.72 7.88
C THR A 15 24.32 -3.49 7.58
N VAL A 16 23.35 -2.86 6.95
CA VAL A 16 22.08 -3.48 6.56
C VAL A 16 22.11 -3.79 5.07
N LYS A 17 21.97 -5.07 4.70
CA LYS A 17 21.84 -5.50 3.31
C LYS A 17 20.38 -5.46 2.90
N PHE A 18 20.06 -4.71 1.86
CA PHE A 18 18.72 -4.58 1.29
C PHE A 18 18.78 -4.55 -0.23
N SER A 19 18.04 -5.45 -0.90
CA SER A 19 17.93 -5.49 -2.37
C SER A 19 19.27 -5.43 -3.13
N GLY A 20 20.29 -6.13 -2.62
CA GLY A 20 21.65 -6.16 -3.18
C GLY A 20 22.56 -4.98 -2.79
N ARG A 21 22.04 -3.97 -2.08
CA ARG A 21 22.80 -2.80 -1.58
C ARG A 21 23.17 -2.99 -0.11
N SER A 22 24.28 -2.40 0.32
CA SER A 22 24.71 -2.37 1.73
C SER A 22 24.60 -0.94 2.26
N ILE A 23 23.77 -0.74 3.28
CA ILE A 23 23.46 0.55 3.89
C ILE A 23 24.15 0.60 5.26
N PRO A 24 25.20 1.43 5.46
CA PRO A 24 25.80 1.63 6.76
C PRO A 24 24.90 2.52 7.63
N ILE A 25 24.67 2.13 8.88
CA ILE A 25 23.89 2.88 9.87
C ILE A 25 24.67 2.95 11.18
N SER A 26 24.72 4.14 11.77
CA SER A 26 25.19 4.37 13.13
C SER A 26 23.99 4.54 14.04
N ILE A 27 23.86 3.69 15.06
CA ILE A 27 22.74 3.73 15.99
C ILE A 27 23.22 3.40 17.41
N PRO A 28 22.65 4.01 18.47
CA PRO A 28 23.00 3.68 19.85
C PRO A 28 22.77 2.20 20.19
N LYS A 29 23.68 1.60 20.98
CA LYS A 29 23.64 0.18 21.40
C LYS A 29 22.36 -0.23 22.16
N ASP A 30 21.72 0.72 22.82
CA ASP A 30 20.51 0.58 23.62
C ASP A 30 19.23 0.77 22.80
N SER A 31 19.35 1.14 21.52
CA SER A 31 18.20 1.29 20.65
C SER A 31 17.46 -0.03 20.42
N THR A 32 16.16 0.10 20.20
CA THR A 32 15.25 -1.00 19.88
C THR A 32 15.25 -1.32 18.39
N ILE A 33 14.84 -2.54 18.04
CA ILE A 33 14.63 -2.92 16.64
C ILE A 33 13.56 -2.04 15.97
N LYS A 34 12.55 -1.59 16.72
CA LYS A 34 11.56 -0.62 16.23
C LYS A 34 12.21 0.67 15.74
N GLN A 35 13.13 1.24 16.52
CA GLN A 35 13.86 2.46 16.14
C GLN A 35 14.75 2.23 14.91
N LEU A 36 15.44 1.08 14.85
CA LEU A 36 16.22 0.72 13.67
C LEU A 36 15.35 0.62 12.40
N LYS A 37 14.16 0.03 12.51
CA LYS A 37 13.21 -0.05 11.37
C LYS A 37 12.72 1.32 10.92
N SER A 38 12.37 2.19 11.87
CA SER A 38 12.00 3.57 11.58
C SER A 38 13.13 4.33 10.89
N HIS A 39 14.38 4.09 11.28
CA HIS A 39 15.54 4.74 10.65
C HIS A 39 15.85 4.19 9.25
N LEU A 40 15.57 2.90 9.01
CA LEU A 40 15.70 2.27 7.70
C LEU A 40 14.61 2.64 6.70
N GLN A 41 13.43 3.08 7.17
CA GLN A 41 12.29 3.43 6.32
C GLN A 41 12.66 4.44 5.22
N PRO A 42 13.22 5.63 5.51
CA PRO A 42 13.58 6.59 4.47
C PRO A 42 14.70 6.11 3.55
N LEU A 43 15.56 5.18 4.00
CA LEU A 43 16.70 4.68 3.22
C LEU A 43 16.32 3.55 2.26
N THR A 44 15.32 2.78 2.65
CA THR A 44 14.90 1.56 1.93
C THR A 44 13.59 1.76 1.17
N ASP A 45 12.87 2.84 1.48
CA ASP A 45 11.52 3.11 1.03
C ASP A 45 10.58 1.95 1.40
N VAL A 46 10.78 1.32 2.56
CA VAL A 46 9.94 0.21 3.05
C VAL A 46 9.31 0.61 4.37
N LEU A 47 7.99 0.48 4.47
CA LEU A 47 7.28 0.74 5.73
C LEU A 47 7.82 -0.16 6.85
N PRO A 48 7.94 0.33 8.10
CA PRO A 48 8.45 -0.46 9.24
C PRO A 48 7.71 -1.80 9.43
N ARG A 49 6.40 -1.83 9.15
CA ARG A 49 5.58 -3.05 9.17
C ARG A 49 6.03 -4.11 8.14
N GLY A 50 6.56 -3.66 7.00
CA GLY A 50 7.06 -4.52 5.92
C GLY A 50 8.51 -4.93 6.07
N GLN A 51 9.25 -4.30 6.99
CA GLN A 51 10.66 -4.55 7.24
C GLN A 51 10.86 -5.79 8.11
N LYS A 52 11.45 -6.83 7.53
CA LYS A 52 11.88 -8.05 8.23
C LYS A 52 13.40 -8.02 8.37
N LEU A 53 13.88 -7.71 9.58
CA LEU A 53 15.29 -7.70 9.90
C LEU A 53 15.73 -9.09 10.34
N ILE A 54 16.77 -9.62 9.70
CA ILE A 54 17.30 -10.95 9.95
C ILE A 54 18.77 -10.81 10.32
N PHE A 55 19.16 -11.39 11.45
CA PHE A 55 20.54 -11.43 11.93
C PHE A 55 20.88 -12.84 12.41
N LYS A 56 22.01 -13.40 11.92
CA LYS A 56 22.43 -14.79 12.20
C LYS A 56 21.29 -15.84 12.00
N GLY A 57 20.43 -15.65 11.00
CA GLY A 57 19.29 -16.53 10.72
C GLY A 57 18.07 -16.35 11.62
N LYS A 58 18.11 -15.42 12.60
CA LYS A 58 16.98 -15.08 13.47
C LYS A 58 16.26 -13.84 12.96
N LEU A 59 14.92 -13.89 12.93
CA LEU A 59 14.08 -12.73 12.66
C LEU A 59 13.98 -11.87 13.91
N LEU A 60 14.35 -10.59 13.80
CA LEU A 60 14.33 -9.64 14.90
C LEU A 60 12.93 -9.02 15.05
N VAL A 61 12.48 -8.92 16.30
CA VAL A 61 11.15 -8.41 16.67
C VAL A 61 11.26 -7.01 17.26
N ASP A 62 10.25 -6.17 17.03
CA ASP A 62 10.25 -4.74 17.41
C ASP A 62 10.49 -4.48 18.90
N ALA A 63 10.07 -5.41 19.75
CA ALA A 63 10.22 -5.33 21.21
C ALA A 63 11.64 -5.64 21.71
N MET A 64 12.50 -6.23 20.87
CA MET A 64 13.87 -6.56 21.25
C MET A 64 14.78 -5.34 21.15
N THR A 65 15.80 -5.29 22.00
CA THR A 65 16.92 -4.35 21.87
C THR A 65 18.03 -4.91 20.99
N LEU A 66 18.89 -4.03 20.46
CA LEU A 66 20.08 -4.46 19.70
C LEU A 66 21.03 -5.31 20.55
N LYS A 67 21.14 -4.98 21.85
CA LYS A 67 21.90 -5.75 22.84
C LYS A 67 21.37 -7.17 23.01
N GLU A 68 20.05 -7.33 23.18
CA GLU A 68 19.38 -8.64 23.27
C GLU A 68 19.48 -9.45 21.97
N SER A 69 19.57 -8.75 20.83
CA SER A 69 19.71 -9.35 19.51
C SER A 69 21.16 -9.76 19.17
N GLU A 70 22.10 -9.61 20.12
CA GLU A 70 23.55 -9.81 19.95
C GLU A 70 24.15 -9.00 18.79
N VAL A 71 23.55 -7.86 18.45
CA VAL A 71 24.01 -7.00 17.36
C VAL A 71 25.15 -6.14 17.90
N MET A 72 26.38 -6.46 17.51
CA MET A 72 27.59 -5.73 17.88
C MET A 72 28.01 -4.71 16.82
N ASN A 73 28.96 -3.84 17.17
CA ASN A 73 29.63 -2.96 16.22
C ASN A 73 30.25 -3.78 15.05
N GLY A 74 29.96 -3.39 13.82
CA GLY A 74 30.33 -4.08 12.59
C GLY A 74 29.35 -5.18 12.14
N ALA A 75 28.24 -5.40 12.84
CA ALA A 75 27.29 -6.45 12.50
C ALA A 75 26.63 -6.24 11.12
N LYS A 76 26.40 -7.35 10.40
CA LYS A 76 25.72 -7.37 9.11
C LYS A 76 24.31 -7.94 9.26
N LEU A 77 23.30 -7.11 9.08
CA LEU A 77 21.89 -7.51 9.10
C LEU A 77 21.38 -7.63 7.66
N MET A 78 20.40 -8.51 7.45
CA MET A 78 19.68 -8.61 6.19
C MET A 78 18.27 -8.06 6.38
N LEU A 79 17.87 -7.13 5.52
CA LEU A 79 16.53 -6.61 5.49
C LEU A 79 15.78 -7.22 4.31
N MET A 80 14.61 -7.79 4.59
CA MET A 80 13.66 -8.24 3.57
C MET A 80 12.42 -7.34 3.62
N ALA A 81 12.03 -6.80 2.46
CA ALA A 81 10.73 -6.15 2.31
C ALA A 81 9.68 -7.21 2.03
N SER A 82 8.60 -7.20 2.81
CA SER A 82 7.40 -7.96 2.43
C SER A 82 6.79 -7.31 1.18
N GLN A 83 6.45 -8.11 0.17
CA GLN A 83 5.95 -7.60 -1.11
C GLN A 83 4.75 -6.66 -0.91
N GLY A 84 4.74 -5.53 -1.61
CA GLY A 84 3.66 -4.53 -1.56
C GLY A 84 3.81 -3.42 -0.51
N LEU A 85 4.87 -3.40 0.31
CA LEU A 85 5.10 -2.36 1.34
C LEU A 85 6.23 -1.38 1.02
N HIS A 86 6.63 -1.29 -0.26
CA HIS A 86 7.53 -0.23 -0.71
C HIS A 86 6.72 1.07 -0.83
N GLN A 87 7.19 2.12 -0.17
CA GLN A 87 6.54 3.41 -0.01
C GLN A 87 6.70 4.31 -1.23
N GLY A 88 6.97 3.77 -2.42
CA GLY A 88 6.94 4.45 -3.71
C GLY A 88 7.16 5.95 -3.66
N GLY A 89 8.38 6.42 -3.32
CA GLY A 89 8.88 7.78 -3.59
C GLY A 89 7.91 8.95 -3.44
N GLY A 90 7.02 8.94 -2.45
CA GLY A 90 6.04 10.00 -2.21
C GLY A 90 6.67 11.26 -1.60
N PRO A 91 6.11 12.46 -1.84
CA PRO A 91 6.71 13.73 -1.40
C PRO A 91 6.83 13.81 0.13
N ILE A 92 7.97 14.32 0.58
CA ILE A 92 8.35 14.51 1.99
C ILE A 92 7.33 15.46 2.65
N LEU A 93 6.39 14.92 3.42
CA LEU A 93 5.51 15.73 4.26
C LEU A 93 6.26 16.10 5.54
N LYS A 94 6.62 17.37 5.68
CA LYS A 94 7.12 17.96 6.93
C LYS A 94 6.09 17.76 8.04
N GLU A 95 6.59 17.46 9.24
CA GLU A 95 5.84 17.02 10.42
C GLU A 95 4.60 17.87 10.74
N ALA A 96 3.46 17.20 10.92
CA ALA A 96 2.20 17.83 11.32
C ALA A 96 2.19 18.09 12.83
N GLN A 97 2.07 19.36 13.22
CA GLN A 97 1.78 19.73 14.60
C GLN A 97 0.37 19.26 15.00
N THR A 98 0.26 18.38 16.00
CA THR A 98 -1.02 17.94 16.53
C THR A 98 -1.61 18.98 17.48
N ARG A 99 -2.83 19.45 17.21
CA ARG A 99 -3.70 20.12 18.20
C ARG A 99 -4.75 19.12 18.69
N PRO A 100 -5.13 19.14 19.98
CA PRO A 100 -6.09 18.19 20.52
C PRO A 100 -7.49 18.43 19.96
N ILE A 101 -8.18 17.31 19.69
CA ILE A 101 -9.48 17.26 19.02
C ILE A 101 -10.59 17.67 20.00
N SER A 102 -11.26 18.79 19.70
CA SER A 102 -12.56 19.12 20.29
C SER A 102 -13.67 18.66 19.36
N ARG A 103 -14.52 17.76 19.89
CA ARG A 103 -15.70 17.17 19.27
C ARG A 103 -16.76 18.25 18.99
N GLY A 104 -17.06 18.51 17.72
CA GLY A 104 -18.08 19.47 17.31
C GLY A 104 -18.55 19.27 15.87
N LYS A 105 -19.87 19.30 15.70
CA LYS A 105 -20.72 19.06 14.51
C LYS A 105 -20.26 19.64 13.16
N GLU A 106 -20.71 18.94 12.12
CA GLU A 106 -21.10 19.39 10.77
C GLU A 106 -20.38 20.62 10.21
N THR A 107 -19.64 20.44 9.11
CA THR A 107 -19.62 21.41 8.01
C THR A 107 -18.89 20.82 6.79
N GLU A 108 -19.62 20.72 5.69
CA GLU A 108 -19.22 21.21 4.36
C GLU A 108 -17.80 20.86 3.88
N TYR A 109 -17.68 19.76 3.12
CA TYR A 109 -16.46 19.47 2.37
C TYR A 109 -16.29 20.43 1.19
N LYS A 110 -15.53 21.51 1.43
CA LYS A 110 -14.90 22.30 0.38
C LYS A 110 -13.86 21.44 -0.35
N ARG A 111 -14.03 21.32 -1.67
CA ARG A 111 -13.05 20.75 -2.61
C ARG A 111 -11.74 21.55 -2.56
N PRO A 112 -10.57 20.90 -2.57
CA PRO A 112 -9.33 21.51 -3.03
C PRO A 112 -8.98 21.07 -4.46
N ASP A 113 -8.55 22.06 -5.23
CA ASP A 113 -8.16 22.05 -6.64
C ASP A 113 -7.16 20.96 -7.09
N ALA A 114 -7.63 20.09 -7.99
CA ALA A 114 -7.23 20.00 -9.40
C ALA A 114 -5.74 19.89 -9.83
N ARG A 115 -4.75 19.62 -8.97
CA ARG A 115 -3.35 19.49 -9.44
C ARG A 115 -2.52 18.27 -8.98
N THR A 116 -3.05 17.35 -8.18
CA THR A 116 -2.26 16.20 -7.66
C THR A 116 -2.74 14.81 -8.09
N GLU A 117 -3.93 14.70 -8.70
CA GLU A 117 -4.51 13.39 -9.10
C GLU A 117 -3.79 12.75 -10.30
N ILE A 118 -3.27 13.56 -11.23
CA ILE A 118 -2.81 13.10 -12.55
C ILE A 118 -1.55 12.19 -12.49
N VAL A 119 -0.71 12.32 -11.46
CA VAL A 119 0.59 11.60 -11.43
C VAL A 119 0.44 10.19 -10.85
N MET A 120 -0.32 10.02 -9.76
CA MET A 120 -0.52 8.69 -9.13
C MET A 120 -1.49 7.81 -9.91
N GLU A 121 -2.50 8.40 -10.58
CA GLU A 121 -3.44 7.66 -11.41
C GLU A 121 -2.77 7.06 -12.64
N LYS A 122 -1.76 7.74 -13.20
CA LYS A 122 -0.97 7.20 -14.32
C LYS A 122 -0.24 5.93 -13.91
N ASP A 123 0.44 5.90 -12.76
CA ASP A 123 1.16 4.69 -12.32
C ASP A 123 0.22 3.52 -12.03
N ARG A 124 -0.98 3.80 -11.49
CA ARG A 124 -2.02 2.77 -11.27
C ARG A 124 -2.54 2.22 -12.59
N LEU A 125 -2.91 3.10 -13.53
CA LEU A 125 -3.40 2.72 -14.84
C LEU A 125 -2.37 1.92 -15.64
N GLN A 126 -1.09 2.33 -15.61
CA GLN A 126 -0.01 1.59 -16.28
C GLN A 126 0.14 0.18 -15.70
N ARG A 127 0.05 0.03 -14.38
CA ARG A 127 0.09 -1.28 -13.73
C ARG A 127 -1.06 -2.17 -14.20
N TRP A 128 -2.29 -1.65 -14.22
CA TRP A 128 -3.45 -2.39 -14.72
C TRP A 128 -3.33 -2.77 -16.20
N LYS A 129 -2.79 -1.88 -17.04
CA LYS A 129 -2.53 -2.20 -18.45
C LYS A 129 -1.46 -3.29 -18.62
N THR A 130 -0.46 -3.30 -17.74
CA THR A 130 0.64 -4.28 -17.78
C THR A 130 0.21 -5.64 -17.24
N THR A 131 -0.49 -5.68 -16.11
CA THR A 131 -0.90 -6.93 -15.46
C THR A 131 -2.20 -7.50 -16.02
N GLY A 132 -3.05 -6.63 -16.57
CA GLY A 132 -4.43 -6.97 -16.97
C GLY A 132 -5.35 -7.29 -15.80
N VAL A 133 -4.93 -7.00 -14.56
CA VAL A 133 -5.70 -7.28 -13.34
C VAL A 133 -6.01 -5.97 -12.64
N ILE A 134 -7.30 -5.72 -12.45
CA ILE A 134 -7.85 -4.56 -11.76
C ILE A 134 -8.50 -5.07 -10.48
N ALA A 135 -7.80 -4.90 -9.35
CA ALA A 135 -8.29 -5.26 -8.03
C ALA A 135 -8.75 -4.01 -7.28
N LEU A 136 -10.06 -3.86 -7.13
CA LEU A 136 -10.76 -2.72 -6.54
C LEU A 136 -11.83 -3.17 -5.52
N ALA A 137 -11.71 -4.39 -4.99
CA ALA A 137 -12.58 -4.88 -3.93
C ALA A 137 -12.44 -4.03 -2.65
N ASP A 138 -13.53 -3.90 -1.89
CA ASP A 138 -13.57 -3.26 -0.57
C ASP A 138 -13.01 -1.82 -0.56
N CYS A 139 -13.22 -1.08 -1.66
CA CYS A 139 -12.69 0.28 -1.85
C CYS A 139 -13.74 1.39 -1.60
N ASN A 140 -14.91 1.04 -1.05
CA ASN A 140 -16.04 1.97 -0.80
C ASN A 140 -16.46 2.76 -2.06
N LEU A 141 -16.32 2.14 -3.25
CA LEU A 141 -16.62 2.80 -4.52
C LEU A 141 -18.12 2.93 -4.72
N LYS A 142 -18.58 4.11 -5.14
CA LYS A 142 -19.98 4.33 -5.55
C LYS A 142 -20.21 4.08 -7.04
N ALA A 143 -19.14 4.07 -7.81
CA ALA A 143 -19.14 3.84 -9.25
C ALA A 143 -17.77 3.30 -9.66
N ILE A 144 -17.71 2.63 -10.81
CA ILE A 144 -16.45 2.14 -11.38
C ILE A 144 -15.65 3.36 -11.90
N PRO A 145 -14.39 3.57 -11.47
CA PRO A 145 -13.56 4.70 -11.88
C PRO A 145 -13.32 4.77 -13.40
N ASN A 146 -13.12 5.97 -13.94
CA ASN A 146 -13.00 6.13 -15.40
C ASN A 146 -11.75 5.44 -15.96
N GLU A 147 -10.67 5.41 -15.17
CA GLU A 147 -9.41 4.77 -15.56
C GLU A 147 -9.56 3.27 -15.83
N VAL A 148 -10.58 2.61 -15.24
CA VAL A 148 -10.89 1.20 -15.54
C VAL A 148 -11.27 1.04 -17.01
N TRP A 149 -12.08 1.96 -17.54
CA TRP A 149 -12.52 1.94 -18.94
C TRP A 149 -11.35 2.17 -19.90
N ASP A 150 -10.36 2.99 -19.49
CA ASP A 150 -9.16 3.27 -20.26
C ASP A 150 -8.22 2.06 -20.41
N CYS A 151 -8.42 1.00 -19.61
CA CYS A 151 -7.69 -0.26 -19.77
C CYS A 151 -8.12 -1.04 -21.02
N GLY A 152 -9.34 -0.84 -21.53
CA GLY A 152 -9.82 -1.44 -22.78
C GLY A 152 -9.45 -2.92 -22.96
N SER A 153 -8.65 -3.21 -24.00
CA SER A 153 -8.19 -4.57 -24.34
C SER A 153 -7.10 -5.14 -23.43
N SER A 154 -6.54 -4.34 -22.51
CA SER A 154 -5.56 -4.81 -21.55
C SER A 154 -6.21 -5.49 -20.34
N ALA A 155 -7.43 -5.09 -19.96
CA ALA A 155 -8.11 -5.65 -18.79
C ALA A 155 -8.60 -7.08 -19.06
N ARG A 156 -8.24 -8.01 -18.18
CA ARG A 156 -8.64 -9.42 -18.21
C ARG A 156 -9.46 -9.80 -16.98
N VAL A 157 -9.13 -9.21 -15.83
CA VAL A 157 -9.82 -9.45 -14.57
C VAL A 157 -10.20 -8.10 -13.97
N LEU A 158 -11.48 -7.93 -13.68
CA LEU A 158 -12.01 -6.80 -12.91
C LEU A 158 -12.69 -7.35 -11.65
N ASP A 159 -12.13 -7.02 -10.50
CA ASP A 159 -12.70 -7.32 -9.20
C ASP A 159 -13.11 -6.01 -8.51
N VAL A 160 -14.41 -5.80 -8.38
CA VAL A 160 -15.03 -4.66 -7.68
C VAL A 160 -15.97 -5.14 -6.58
N ASN A 161 -15.70 -6.29 -5.99
CA ASN A 161 -16.50 -6.86 -4.91
C ASN A 161 -16.61 -5.94 -3.69
N ASN A 162 -17.70 -6.06 -2.94
CA ASN A 162 -17.94 -5.37 -1.67
C ASN A 162 -17.77 -3.84 -1.76
N ASN A 163 -18.29 -3.23 -2.82
CA ASN A 163 -18.37 -1.79 -2.95
C ASN A 163 -19.83 -1.34 -2.82
N SER A 164 -20.16 -0.14 -3.28
CA SER A 164 -21.52 0.40 -3.32
C SER A 164 -21.85 0.89 -4.74
N ILE A 165 -21.40 0.11 -5.73
CA ILE A 165 -21.61 0.42 -7.15
C ILE A 165 -23.06 0.08 -7.47
N GLN A 166 -23.87 1.09 -7.78
CA GLN A 166 -25.29 0.86 -8.08
C GLN A 166 -25.58 0.79 -9.58
N ASP A 167 -24.68 1.29 -10.43
CA ASP A 167 -24.87 1.34 -11.88
C ASP A 167 -23.73 0.62 -12.60
N LEU A 168 -24.07 -0.30 -13.50
CA LEU A 168 -23.13 -0.95 -14.41
C LEU A 168 -23.38 -0.45 -15.84
N PRO A 169 -22.65 0.58 -16.28
CA PRO A 169 -22.95 1.28 -17.53
C PRO A 169 -22.53 0.47 -18.77
N ASN A 170 -23.08 0.86 -19.93
CA ASN A 170 -22.73 0.24 -21.23
C ASN A 170 -21.23 0.37 -21.58
N LYS A 171 -20.50 1.27 -20.90
CA LYS A 171 -19.04 1.43 -21.00
C LYS A 171 -18.27 0.14 -20.68
N ILE A 172 -18.88 -0.82 -19.98
CA ILE A 172 -18.28 -2.14 -19.74
C ILE A 172 -17.89 -2.85 -21.05
N SER A 173 -18.61 -2.57 -22.16
CA SER A 173 -18.30 -3.08 -23.50
C SER A 173 -16.90 -2.68 -24.02
N CYS A 174 -16.30 -1.60 -23.50
CA CYS A 174 -14.95 -1.19 -23.86
C CYS A 174 -13.89 -2.20 -23.41
N LEU A 175 -14.17 -3.01 -22.38
CA LEU A 175 -13.24 -4.01 -21.82
C LEU A 175 -13.24 -5.30 -22.65
N ASN A 176 -12.93 -5.18 -23.94
CA ASN A 176 -13.13 -6.23 -24.93
C ASN A 176 -12.29 -7.51 -24.74
N SER A 177 -11.30 -7.53 -23.84
CA SER A 177 -10.49 -8.71 -23.49
C SER A 177 -10.82 -9.30 -22.11
N ILE A 178 -11.86 -8.79 -21.44
CA ILE A 178 -12.18 -9.21 -20.07
C ILE A 178 -12.63 -10.67 -20.05
N GLN A 179 -12.11 -11.42 -19.09
CA GLN A 179 -12.38 -12.84 -18.88
C GLN A 179 -13.14 -13.09 -17.59
N LYS A 180 -12.86 -12.30 -16.55
CA LYS A 180 -13.47 -12.45 -15.23
C LYS A 180 -13.95 -11.10 -14.71
N LEU A 181 -15.23 -11.04 -14.33
CA LEU A 181 -15.87 -9.87 -13.76
C LEU A 181 -16.54 -10.25 -12.44
N PHE A 182 -16.08 -9.65 -11.34
CA PHE A 182 -16.62 -9.87 -10.01
C PHE A 182 -17.25 -8.57 -9.47
N LEU A 183 -18.55 -8.65 -9.19
CA LEU A 183 -19.44 -7.56 -8.81
C LEU A 183 -20.20 -7.87 -7.51
N ASP A 184 -19.77 -8.89 -6.76
CA ASP A 184 -20.47 -9.39 -5.57
C ASP A 184 -20.59 -8.31 -4.49
N GLY A 185 -21.72 -8.22 -3.79
CA GLY A 185 -21.87 -7.35 -2.62
C GLY A 185 -21.86 -5.85 -2.92
N ASN A 186 -22.44 -5.41 -4.03
CA ASN A 186 -22.52 -4.00 -4.43
C ASN A 186 -23.91 -3.37 -4.26
N GLY A 187 -24.96 -4.17 -4.06
CA GLY A 187 -26.34 -3.69 -4.03
C GLY A 187 -26.89 -3.34 -5.43
N ILE A 188 -26.37 -3.98 -6.48
CA ILE A 188 -26.76 -3.70 -7.87
C ILE A 188 -28.15 -4.26 -8.15
N SER A 189 -29.08 -3.39 -8.51
CA SER A 189 -30.41 -3.80 -9.00
C SER A 189 -30.35 -4.17 -10.49
N ASP A 190 -31.20 -5.10 -10.93
CA ASP A 190 -31.23 -5.57 -12.33
C ASP A 190 -31.42 -4.43 -13.35
N GLU A 191 -32.27 -3.46 -13.02
CA GLU A 191 -32.57 -2.27 -13.84
C GLU A 191 -31.35 -1.37 -14.07
N ALA A 192 -30.35 -1.44 -13.18
CA ALA A 192 -29.14 -0.65 -13.24
C ALA A 192 -28.01 -1.35 -14.00
N ILE A 193 -28.25 -2.56 -14.52
CA ILE A 193 -27.30 -3.29 -15.34
C ILE A 193 -27.61 -3.05 -16.82
N ARG A 194 -26.64 -2.49 -17.55
CA ARG A 194 -26.71 -2.40 -19.01
C ARG A 194 -26.26 -3.71 -19.66
N TRP A 195 -27.19 -4.65 -19.75
CA TRP A 195 -26.95 -6.00 -20.28
C TRP A 195 -26.42 -6.04 -21.73
N GLU A 196 -26.78 -5.08 -22.57
CA GLU A 196 -26.27 -4.97 -23.95
C GLU A 196 -24.74 -4.90 -23.99
N GLY A 197 -24.15 -4.12 -23.08
CA GLY A 197 -22.70 -3.97 -22.98
C GLY A 197 -22.03 -5.24 -22.49
N LEU A 198 -22.61 -5.92 -21.49
CA LEU A 198 -22.13 -7.21 -21.00
C LEU A 198 -22.21 -8.32 -22.06
N ALA A 199 -23.31 -8.37 -22.81
CA ALA A 199 -23.52 -9.36 -23.87
C ALA A 199 -22.52 -9.21 -25.02
N SER A 200 -21.94 -8.02 -25.21
CA SER A 200 -20.91 -7.78 -26.23
C SER A 200 -19.53 -8.38 -25.89
N LEU A 201 -19.30 -8.80 -24.64
CA LEU A 201 -18.01 -9.26 -24.14
C LEU A 201 -17.71 -10.72 -24.54
N LYS A 202 -17.05 -10.89 -25.69
CA LYS A 202 -16.81 -12.21 -26.31
C LYS A 202 -15.96 -13.18 -25.50
N TYR A 203 -15.09 -12.67 -24.61
CA TYR A 203 -14.15 -13.50 -23.85
C TYR A 203 -14.53 -13.65 -22.37
N LEU A 204 -15.68 -13.10 -21.95
CA LEU A 204 -16.14 -13.21 -20.57
C LEU A 204 -16.52 -14.66 -20.29
N THR A 205 -15.81 -15.30 -19.35
CA THR A 205 -16.03 -16.70 -18.96
C THR A 205 -16.56 -16.81 -17.54
N VAL A 206 -16.28 -15.81 -16.69
CA VAL A 206 -16.72 -15.76 -15.31
C VAL A 206 -17.38 -14.41 -15.04
N LEU A 207 -18.66 -14.45 -14.69
CA LEU A 207 -19.42 -13.32 -14.17
C LEU A 207 -19.96 -13.71 -12.80
N SER A 208 -19.60 -12.93 -11.78
CA SER A 208 -20.08 -13.12 -10.40
C SER A 208 -20.71 -11.83 -9.91
N PHE A 209 -21.93 -11.92 -9.36
CA PHE A 209 -22.68 -10.77 -8.85
C PHE A 209 -23.64 -11.20 -7.72
N THR A 210 -23.21 -12.14 -6.89
CA THR A 210 -23.98 -12.60 -5.73
C THR A 210 -24.09 -11.53 -4.64
N ARG A 211 -25.15 -11.61 -3.83
CA ARG A 211 -25.41 -10.68 -2.71
C ARG A 211 -25.51 -9.21 -3.14
N ASN A 212 -26.12 -9.00 -4.31
CA ASN A 212 -26.52 -7.68 -4.82
C ASN A 212 -27.99 -7.42 -4.56
#